data_AF-A0AA36HMR7-F1
#
_entry.id   AF-A0AA36HMR7-F1
#
_cell.length_a   1.000
_cell.length_b   1.000
_cell.length_c   1.000
_cell.angle_alpha   90.00
_cell.angle_beta   90.00
_cell.angle_gamma   90.00
#
_symmetry.space_group_name_H-M   'P 1'
#
loop_
_entity.id
_entity.type
_entity.pdbx_description
1 polymer ?
#
loop_
_entity_poly.entity_id
_entity_poly.type
_entity_poly.pdbx_seq_one_letter_code
_entity_poly.pdbx_strand_id
1 'polypeptide(L)'
;MTSQAQDVNFDCSEKGIEARLVQSMDSSHVALVSVLLRECAFQEFKCDRAVSLGMNIDSLTKILKMTGANDSLKIKHQQDADTVNFQCEGSDDRICDFDLKLMQIESEHMEIPEQHYKVVARLPSAEFQKICRDLKEFGETIQISASKEGLKFMVQGDLGSGNVVLKPRQGEKPEDTVTLTVHEPVSATFALRYLVNFAKAEKLCGAVELGLGPDAPLLVKYDLESADKGHMQFYLAPKIDE
;
A
#
# COMPACT_ATOMS: atom_id res chain seq x y z
N MET A 1 4.09 8.05 -21.43
CA MET A 1 2.72 7.50 -21.35
C MET A 1 2.74 6.45 -20.26
N THR A 2 2.50 6.85 -19.01
CA THR A 2 2.46 5.92 -17.86
C THR A 2 1.03 5.46 -17.68
N SER A 3 0.75 4.18 -17.94
CA SER A 3 -0.49 3.54 -17.51
C SER A 3 -0.47 3.47 -15.99
N GLN A 4 -0.95 4.53 -15.34
CA GLN A 4 -1.53 4.37 -14.02
C GLN A 4 -2.66 3.39 -14.21
N ALA A 5 -2.69 2.30 -13.45
CA ALA A 5 -3.81 1.39 -13.52
C ALA A 5 -5.05 2.19 -13.08
N GLN A 6 -5.89 2.52 -14.07
CA GLN A 6 -6.99 3.46 -13.89
C GLN A 6 -8.20 2.79 -13.29
N ASP A 7 -8.26 1.47 -13.33
CA ASP A 7 -9.45 0.69 -13.04
C ASP A 7 -9.09 -0.50 -12.12
N VAL A 8 -9.88 -0.72 -11.08
CA VAL A 8 -9.65 -1.75 -10.05
C VAL A 8 -10.98 -2.41 -9.66
N ASN A 9 -10.97 -3.73 -9.46
CA ASN A 9 -12.08 -4.44 -8.83
C ASN A 9 -11.96 -4.36 -7.31
N PHE A 10 -13.06 -3.96 -6.67
CA PHE A 10 -13.25 -4.05 -5.23
C PHE A 10 -14.19 -5.22 -4.96
N ASP A 11 -13.61 -6.32 -4.47
CA ASP A 11 -14.30 -7.55 -4.13
C ASP A 11 -14.88 -7.43 -2.73
N CYS A 12 -16.20 -7.29 -2.65
CA CYS A 12 -16.94 -7.21 -1.40
C CYS A 12 -17.48 -8.59 -1.03
N SER A 13 -17.29 -8.99 0.22
CA SER A 13 -17.84 -10.22 0.80
C SER A 13 -18.28 -9.98 2.25
N GLU A 14 -18.87 -10.98 2.89
CA GLU A 14 -19.20 -10.93 4.33
C GLU A 14 -17.99 -10.59 5.21
N LYS A 15 -16.76 -10.91 4.78
CA LYS A 15 -15.54 -10.66 5.56
C LYS A 15 -15.05 -9.21 5.47
N GLY A 16 -15.53 -8.43 4.50
CA GLY A 16 -15.06 -7.09 4.20
C GLY A 16 -14.85 -6.85 2.70
N ILE A 17 -14.02 -5.84 2.41
CA ILE A 17 -13.66 -5.40 1.05
C ILE A 17 -12.20 -5.69 0.80
N GLU A 18 -11.90 -6.35 -0.32
CA GLU A 18 -10.55 -6.58 -0.81
C GLU A 18 -10.39 -5.91 -2.18
N ALA A 19 -9.25 -5.27 -2.43
CA ALA A 19 -8.92 -4.75 -3.74
C ALA A 19 -7.47 -5.09 -4.06
N ARG A 20 -7.25 -5.71 -5.22
CA ARG A 20 -5.91 -6.02 -5.72
C ARG A 20 -5.67 -5.26 -7.01
N LEU A 21 -4.56 -4.57 -7.06
CA LEU A 21 -4.15 -3.78 -8.21
C LEU A 21 -2.74 -4.16 -8.62
N VAL A 22 -2.62 -4.71 -9.83
CA VAL A 22 -1.32 -4.98 -10.45
C VAL A 22 -0.93 -3.75 -11.26
N GLN A 23 0.18 -3.12 -10.88
CA GLN A 23 0.83 -2.09 -11.68
C GLN A 23 2.05 -2.68 -12.35
N SER A 24 1.94 -2.93 -13.65
CA SER A 24 3.08 -3.26 -14.52
C SER A 24 3.35 -2.07 -15.43
N MET A 25 4.58 -1.55 -15.43
CA MET A 25 5.00 -0.50 -16.38
C MET A 25 5.98 -1.01 -17.44
N ASP A 26 6.63 -2.15 -17.21
CA ASP A 26 7.51 -2.82 -18.17
C ASP A 26 7.56 -4.33 -17.88
N SER A 27 8.19 -5.08 -18.78
CA SER A 27 8.31 -6.54 -18.73
C SER A 27 9.08 -7.07 -17.51
N SER A 28 9.72 -6.22 -16.73
CA SER A 28 10.63 -6.58 -15.62
C SER A 28 10.20 -6.05 -14.24
N HIS A 29 9.41 -4.98 -14.17
CA HIS A 29 9.01 -4.33 -12.94
C HIS A 29 7.51 -4.44 -12.71
N VAL A 30 7.15 -5.45 -11.92
CA VAL A 30 5.79 -5.65 -11.43
C VAL A 30 5.70 -5.14 -9.99
N ALA A 31 4.78 -4.20 -9.77
CA ALA A 31 4.33 -3.77 -8.47
C ALA A 31 2.91 -4.29 -8.23
N LEU A 32 2.65 -4.92 -7.10
CA LEU A 32 1.30 -5.30 -6.69
C LEU A 32 0.90 -4.47 -5.48
N VAL A 33 -0.32 -3.94 -5.51
CA VAL A 33 -0.97 -3.29 -4.38
C VAL A 33 -2.12 -4.17 -3.95
N SER A 34 -2.17 -4.52 -2.67
CA SER A 34 -3.28 -5.25 -2.05
C SER A 34 -3.83 -4.42 -0.91
N VAL A 35 -5.14 -4.19 -0.91
CA VAL A 35 -5.85 -3.50 0.15
C VAL A 35 -6.88 -4.45 0.72
N LEU A 36 -6.87 -4.60 2.04
CA LEU A 36 -7.88 -5.35 2.77
C LEU A 36 -8.50 -4.46 3.84
N LEU A 37 -9.82 -4.31 3.77
CA LEU A 37 -10.67 -3.69 4.79
C LEU A 37 -11.60 -4.77 5.33
N ARG A 38 -11.42 -5.17 6.58
CA ARG A 38 -12.31 -6.17 7.22
C ARG A 38 -13.60 -5.51 7.67
N GLU A 39 -14.66 -6.31 7.87
CA GLU A 39 -15.96 -5.80 8.32
C GLU A 39 -15.86 -4.91 9.59
N CYS A 40 -14.96 -5.23 10.51
CA CYS A 40 -14.74 -4.48 11.75
C CYS A 40 -14.04 -3.13 11.57
N ALA A 41 -13.57 -2.82 10.35
CA ALA A 41 -13.11 -1.48 9.99
C ALA A 41 -14.27 -0.49 9.81
N PHE A 42 -15.48 -0.99 9.59
CA PHE A 42 -16.66 -0.17 9.32
C PHE A 42 -17.53 -0.05 10.57
N GLN A 43 -18.20 1.09 10.72
CA GLN A 43 -19.21 1.28 11.77
C GLN A 43 -20.42 0.37 11.54
N GLU A 44 -20.84 0.23 10.27
CA GLU A 44 -21.88 -0.68 9.82
C GLU A 44 -21.41 -1.34 8.53
N PHE A 45 -21.50 -2.67 8.45
CA PHE A 45 -21.15 -3.43 7.26
C PHE A 45 -22.20 -4.50 7.00
N LYS A 46 -22.69 -4.55 5.75
CA LYS A 46 -23.65 -5.56 5.31
C LYS A 46 -23.40 -5.91 3.85
N CYS A 47 -23.04 -7.17 3.60
CA CYS A 47 -22.82 -7.71 2.27
C CYS A 47 -23.50 -9.07 2.17
N ASP A 48 -24.76 -9.09 1.71
CA ASP A 48 -25.57 -10.32 1.65
C ASP A 48 -25.10 -11.31 0.57
N ARG A 49 -24.41 -10.80 -0.46
CA ARG A 49 -23.87 -11.58 -1.57
C ARG A 49 -22.53 -11.00 -2.00
N ALA A 50 -21.57 -11.88 -2.25
CA ALA A 50 -20.29 -11.47 -2.80
C ALA A 50 -20.48 -10.75 -4.15
N VAL A 51 -19.85 -9.60 -4.32
CA VAL A 51 -19.93 -8.77 -5.51
C VAL A 51 -18.58 -8.14 -5.81
N SER A 52 -18.23 -8.05 -7.08
CA SER A 52 -17.03 -7.35 -7.54
C SER A 52 -17.43 -6.02 -8.18
N LEU A 53 -16.94 -4.92 -7.61
CA LEU A 53 -17.24 -3.57 -8.06
C LEU A 53 -16.04 -3.00 -8.82
N GLY A 54 -16.08 -3.11 -10.16
CA GLY A 54 -15.06 -2.52 -11.02
C GLY A 54 -15.23 -1.01 -11.11
N MET A 55 -14.23 -0.27 -10.61
CA MET A 55 -14.29 1.18 -10.49
C MET A 55 -13.05 1.85 -11.07
N ASN A 56 -13.28 2.99 -11.72
CA ASN A 56 -12.21 3.89 -12.14
C ASN A 56 -11.67 4.67 -10.93
N ILE A 57 -10.39 4.46 -10.60
CA ILE A 57 -9.69 5.04 -9.44
C ILE A 57 -9.58 6.56 -9.53
N ASP A 58 -9.41 7.13 -10.73
CA ASP A 58 -9.37 8.59 -10.91
C ASP A 58 -10.72 9.23 -10.54
N SER A 59 -11.82 8.57 -10.90
CA SER A 59 -13.17 9.02 -10.59
C SER A 59 -13.52 8.82 -9.12
N LEU A 60 -13.19 7.66 -8.56
CA LEU A 60 -13.31 7.39 -7.12
C LEU A 60 -12.54 8.42 -6.29
N THR A 61 -11.30 8.73 -6.67
CA THR A 61 -10.45 9.72 -5.99
C THR A 61 -11.07 11.11 -6.00
N LYS A 62 -11.75 11.50 -7.09
CA LYS A 62 -12.46 12.80 -7.16
C LYS A 62 -13.62 12.85 -6.16
N ILE A 63 -14.40 11.76 -6.03
CA ILE A 63 -15.50 11.67 -5.06
C ILE A 63 -14.96 11.72 -3.62
N LEU A 64 -13.93 10.93 -3.30
CA LEU A 64 -13.33 10.90 -1.97
C LEU A 64 -12.74 12.26 -1.56
N LYS A 65 -12.19 13.04 -2.50
CA LYS A 65 -11.69 14.40 -2.23
C LYS A 65 -12.77 15.41 -1.87
N MET A 66 -14.03 15.13 -2.18
CA MET A 66 -15.17 15.99 -1.80
C MET A 66 -15.70 15.66 -0.40
N THR A 67 -15.29 14.53 0.18
CA THR A 67 -15.62 14.10 1.54
C THR A 67 -14.71 14.83 2.53
N GLY A 68 -15.30 15.48 3.53
CA GLY A 68 -14.54 16.12 4.61
C GLY A 68 -13.84 15.09 5.50
N ALA A 69 -12.79 15.52 6.23
CA ALA A 69 -12.00 14.63 7.08
C ALA A 69 -12.79 13.99 8.24
N ASN A 70 -13.90 14.61 8.63
CA ASN A 70 -14.79 14.14 9.71
C ASN A 70 -16.17 13.72 9.18
N ASP A 71 -16.37 13.69 7.86
CA ASP A 71 -17.65 13.33 7.26
C ASP A 71 -17.79 11.80 7.29
N SER A 72 -19.03 11.31 7.44
CA SER A 72 -19.32 9.89 7.30
C SER A 72 -19.54 9.53 5.83
N LEU A 73 -18.93 8.43 5.38
CA LEU A 73 -19.06 7.91 4.01
C LEU A 73 -19.81 6.58 4.03
N LYS A 74 -20.93 6.53 3.31
CA LYS A 74 -21.75 5.33 3.11
C LYS A 74 -21.63 4.89 1.66
N ILE A 75 -21.24 3.64 1.43
CA ILE A 75 -21.14 3.03 0.10
C ILE A 75 -22.33 2.08 -0.06
N LYS A 76 -23.13 2.24 -1.11
CA LYS A 76 -24.32 1.43 -1.38
C LYS A 76 -24.30 0.91 -2.80
N HIS A 77 -24.52 -0.39 -2.95
CA HIS A 77 -24.73 -1.03 -4.25
C HIS A 77 -26.02 -1.84 -4.18
N GLN A 78 -26.88 -1.68 -5.16
CA GLN A 78 -28.09 -2.50 -5.30
C GLN A 78 -27.79 -3.66 -6.25
N GLN A 79 -28.44 -4.80 -6.02
CA GLN A 79 -28.26 -5.97 -6.86
C GLN A 79 -28.53 -5.61 -8.33
N ASP A 80 -27.62 -6.01 -9.22
CA ASP A 80 -27.70 -5.80 -10.68
C ASP A 80 -27.67 -4.33 -11.14
N ALA A 81 -27.34 -3.38 -10.25
CA ALA A 81 -27.11 -1.99 -10.62
C ALA A 81 -25.78 -1.81 -11.35
N ASP A 82 -25.78 -0.94 -12.36
CA ASP A 82 -24.60 -0.51 -13.13
C ASP A 82 -23.85 0.65 -12.46
N THR A 83 -24.31 1.11 -11.30
CA THR A 83 -23.71 2.17 -10.51
C THR A 83 -23.54 1.76 -9.05
N VAL A 84 -22.53 2.34 -8.40
CA VAL A 84 -22.36 2.34 -6.95
C VAL A 84 -22.56 3.75 -6.43
N ASN A 85 -23.31 3.88 -5.35
CA ASN A 85 -23.63 5.14 -4.70
C ASN A 85 -22.68 5.41 -3.54
N PHE A 86 -22.14 6.63 -3.50
CA PHE A 86 -21.36 7.18 -2.39
C PHE A 86 -22.13 8.32 -1.75
N GLN A 87 -22.57 8.13 -0.52
CA GLN A 87 -23.28 9.13 0.26
C GLN A 87 -22.36 9.65 1.36
N CYS A 88 -22.04 10.94 1.29
CA CYS A 88 -21.23 11.65 2.27
C CYS A 88 -22.13 12.53 3.14
N GLU A 89 -22.02 12.43 4.45
CA GLU A 89 -22.81 13.20 5.42
C GLU A 89 -21.85 13.90 6.39
N GLY A 90 -21.80 15.24 6.30
CA GLY A 90 -20.94 16.08 7.12
C GLY A 90 -21.64 16.66 8.36
N SER A 91 -20.87 17.32 9.23
CA SER A 91 -21.35 17.85 10.52
C SER A 91 -22.46 18.91 10.44
N ASP A 92 -22.62 19.54 9.28
CA ASP A 92 -23.52 20.69 9.08
C ASP A 92 -24.86 20.27 8.42
N ASP A 93 -25.31 19.03 8.66
CA ASP A 93 -26.45 18.38 7.99
C ASP A 93 -26.33 18.34 6.45
N ARG A 94 -25.11 18.52 5.93
CA ARG A 94 -24.81 18.49 4.51
C ARG A 94 -24.72 17.05 4.03
N ILE A 95 -25.64 16.65 3.16
CA ILE A 95 -25.63 15.36 2.48
C ILE A 95 -25.19 15.57 1.02
N CYS A 96 -24.22 14.78 0.57
CA CYS A 96 -23.78 14.72 -0.82
C CYS A 96 -23.89 13.28 -1.33
N ASP A 97 -24.64 13.09 -2.42
CA ASP A 97 -24.80 11.78 -3.07
C ASP A 97 -24.09 11.79 -4.43
N PHE A 98 -23.27 10.77 -4.67
CA PHE A 98 -22.53 10.59 -5.91
C PHE A 98 -22.75 9.19 -6.46
N ASP A 99 -23.21 9.08 -7.70
CA ASP A 99 -23.32 7.79 -8.38
C ASP A 99 -22.13 7.61 -9.34
N LEU A 100 -21.35 6.56 -9.11
CA LEU A 100 -20.23 6.18 -9.95
C LEU A 100 -20.60 4.97 -10.81
N LYS A 101 -20.41 5.08 -12.11
CA LYS A 101 -20.62 3.96 -13.04
C LYS A 101 -19.58 2.87 -12.79
N LEU A 102 -20.07 1.65 -12.68
CA LEU A 102 -19.27 0.44 -12.62
C LEU A 102 -18.83 0.04 -14.02
N MET A 103 -17.75 -0.72 -14.07
CA MET A 103 -17.20 -1.28 -15.29
C MET A 103 -16.87 -2.75 -15.09
N GLN A 104 -16.91 -3.52 -16.17
CA GLN A 104 -16.44 -4.89 -16.15
C GLN A 104 -14.93 -4.89 -16.34
N ILE A 105 -14.21 -5.30 -15.30
CA ILE A 105 -12.77 -5.45 -15.33
C ILE A 105 -12.48 -6.93 -15.24
N GLU A 106 -11.86 -7.47 -16.28
CA GLU A 106 -11.32 -8.82 -16.27
C GLU A 106 -10.13 -8.84 -15.31
N SER A 107 -10.31 -9.47 -14.15
CA SER A 107 -9.27 -9.62 -13.14
C SER A 107 -8.61 -10.98 -13.30
N GLU A 108 -7.32 -11.00 -13.63
CA GLU A 108 -6.50 -12.16 -13.36
C GLU A 108 -6.27 -12.21 -11.84
N HIS A 109 -6.92 -13.17 -11.17
CA HIS A 109 -6.71 -13.41 -9.74
C HIS A 109 -5.27 -13.87 -9.51
N MET A 110 -4.36 -12.93 -9.31
CA MET A 110 -3.03 -13.24 -8.78
C MET A 110 -3.17 -13.52 -7.28
N GLU A 111 -2.98 -14.78 -6.91
CA GLU A 111 -2.78 -15.17 -5.53
C GLU A 111 -1.40 -14.71 -5.07
N ILE A 112 -1.36 -14.04 -3.92
CA ILE A 112 -0.10 -13.70 -3.27
C ILE A 112 0.39 -14.97 -2.57
N PRO A 113 1.50 -15.58 -3.00
CA PRO A 113 2.01 -16.75 -2.30
C PRO A 113 2.47 -16.37 -0.90
N GLU A 114 2.32 -17.28 0.07
CA GLU A 114 2.84 -17.09 1.42
C GLU A 114 4.38 -17.00 1.38
N GLN A 115 4.89 -15.77 1.47
CA GLN A 115 6.33 -15.50 1.45
C GLN A 115 6.91 -15.51 2.85
N HIS A 116 7.89 -16.39 3.04
CA HIS A 116 8.66 -16.49 4.27
C HIS A 116 9.82 -15.50 4.23
N TYR A 117 9.56 -14.28 4.69
CA TYR A 117 10.58 -13.24 4.78
C TYR A 117 11.68 -13.63 5.79
N LYS A 118 12.93 -13.53 5.36
CA LYS A 118 14.11 -13.78 6.22
C LYS A 118 14.39 -12.60 7.14
N VAL A 119 13.96 -11.40 6.75
CA VAL A 119 13.99 -10.22 7.59
C VAL A 119 12.64 -9.53 7.59
N VAL A 120 12.14 -9.23 8.78
CA VAL A 120 10.98 -8.37 8.99
C VAL A 120 11.43 -7.16 9.80
N ALA A 121 11.32 -5.98 9.21
CA ALA A 121 11.71 -4.71 9.80
C ALA A 121 10.48 -3.84 10.03
N ARG A 122 10.26 -3.35 11.26
CA ARG A 122 9.23 -2.34 11.52
C ARG A 122 9.91 -1.03 11.90
N LEU A 123 9.55 0.04 11.22
CA LEU A 123 10.14 1.36 11.39
C LEU A 123 9.08 2.46 11.25
N PRO A 124 9.36 3.70 11.67
CA PRO A 124 8.43 4.81 11.50
C PRO A 124 8.16 5.07 10.02
N SER A 125 6.89 5.20 9.65
CA SER A 125 6.49 5.42 8.26
C SER A 125 7.00 6.77 7.71
N ALA A 126 7.00 7.80 8.57
CA ALA A 126 7.57 9.12 8.28
C ALA A 126 9.06 9.06 7.93
N GLU A 127 9.82 8.26 8.68
CA GLU A 127 11.26 8.07 8.43
C GLU A 127 11.48 7.34 7.11
N PHE A 128 10.76 6.24 6.86
CA PHE A 128 10.83 5.52 5.59
C PHE A 128 10.50 6.42 4.38
N GLN A 129 9.46 7.25 4.51
CA GLN A 129 9.05 8.19 3.48
C GLN A 129 10.11 9.26 3.22
N LYS A 130 10.72 9.81 4.28
CA LYS A 130 11.82 10.76 4.17
C LYS A 130 13.03 10.12 3.46
N ILE A 131 13.44 8.92 3.87
CA ILE A 131 14.55 8.18 3.25
C ILE A 131 14.30 7.98 1.75
N CYS A 132 13.10 7.51 1.37
CA CYS A 132 12.80 7.25 -0.03
C CYS A 132 12.82 8.53 -0.89
N ARG A 133 12.32 9.65 -0.37
CA ARG A 133 12.37 10.94 -1.07
C ARG A 133 13.78 11.47 -1.20
N ASP A 134 14.51 11.55 -0.09
CA ASP A 134 15.85 12.14 -0.02
C ASP A 134 16.81 11.36 -0.93
N LEU A 135 16.73 10.03 -0.93
CA LEU A 135 17.59 9.18 -1.76
C LEU A 135 17.20 9.20 -3.24
N LYS A 136 15.97 9.57 -3.60
CA LYS A 136 15.54 9.64 -5.01
C LYS A 136 16.21 10.78 -5.78
N GLU A 137 16.66 11.81 -5.07
CA GLU A 137 17.46 12.90 -5.64
C GLU A 137 18.87 12.45 -6.06
N PHE A 138 19.38 11.34 -5.50
CA PHE A 138 20.72 10.83 -5.81
C PHE A 138 20.73 9.73 -6.88
N GLY A 139 19.63 9.00 -7.08
CA GLY A 139 19.58 7.92 -8.05
C GLY A 139 18.22 7.23 -8.17
N GLU A 140 18.10 6.33 -9.13
CA GLU A 140 16.83 5.67 -9.45
C GLU A 140 16.64 4.31 -8.80
N THR A 141 17.74 3.77 -8.27
CA THR A 141 17.85 2.41 -7.76
C THR A 141 18.33 2.48 -6.33
N ILE A 142 17.67 1.75 -5.44
CA ILE A 142 18.02 1.67 -4.03
C ILE A 142 18.38 0.23 -3.67
N GLN A 143 19.51 0.04 -3.01
CA GLN A 143 19.90 -1.21 -2.39
C GLN A 143 19.47 -1.17 -0.92
N ILE A 144 18.64 -2.13 -0.52
CA ILE A 144 18.19 -2.31 0.85
C ILE A 144 18.90 -3.54 1.40
N SER A 145 19.71 -3.33 2.43
CA SER A 145 20.43 -4.41 3.11
C SER A 145 20.01 -4.47 4.57
N ALA A 146 19.60 -5.63 5.04
CA ALA A 146 19.17 -5.83 6.41
C ALA A 146 19.98 -6.94 7.06
N SER A 147 20.53 -6.66 8.24
CA SER A 147 21.31 -7.61 9.04
C SER A 147 21.08 -7.34 10.52
N LYS A 148 21.71 -8.12 11.41
CA LYS A 148 21.64 -7.86 12.86
C LYS A 148 22.17 -6.48 13.27
N GLU A 149 23.00 -5.85 12.43
CA GLU A 149 23.55 -4.51 12.69
C GLU A 149 22.55 -3.39 12.41
N GLY A 150 21.52 -3.65 11.60
CA GLY A 150 20.50 -2.68 11.23
C GLY A 150 20.01 -2.83 9.80
N LEU A 151 19.13 -1.91 9.44
CA LEU A 151 18.57 -1.74 8.10
C LEU A 151 19.30 -0.60 7.38
N LYS A 152 19.88 -0.90 6.23
CA LYS A 152 20.72 0.01 5.45
C LYS A 152 20.08 0.27 4.10
N PHE A 153 19.96 1.54 3.76
CA PHE A 153 19.44 2.04 2.48
C PHE A 153 20.58 2.74 1.75
N MET A 154 20.92 2.27 0.55
CA MET A 154 22.02 2.80 -0.23
C MET A 154 21.56 3.15 -1.64
N VAL A 155 21.99 4.28 -2.16
CA VAL A 155 21.79 4.70 -3.55
C VAL A 155 23.12 5.13 -4.11
N GLN A 156 23.37 4.78 -5.37
CA GLN A 156 24.50 5.28 -6.15
C GLN A 156 23.96 5.81 -7.48
N GLY A 157 24.30 7.05 -7.81
CA GLY A 157 23.98 7.67 -9.08
C GLY A 157 25.00 8.73 -9.47
N ASP A 158 24.68 9.50 -10.51
CA ASP A 158 25.66 10.38 -11.18
C ASP A 158 26.13 11.54 -10.30
N LEU A 159 25.25 12.05 -9.43
CA LEU A 159 25.55 13.14 -8.49
C LEU A 159 26.36 12.67 -7.28
N GLY A 160 26.40 11.37 -7.01
CA GLY A 160 27.09 10.78 -5.87
C GLY A 160 26.35 9.58 -5.27
N SER A 161 26.73 9.23 -4.04
CA SER A 161 26.13 8.11 -3.29
C SER A 161 25.46 8.59 -2.01
N GLY A 162 24.28 8.05 -1.71
CA GLY A 162 23.56 8.25 -0.45
C GLY A 162 23.55 6.97 0.38
N ASN A 163 23.71 7.09 1.69
CA ASN A 163 23.66 5.95 2.61
C ASN A 163 22.97 6.34 3.92
N VAL A 164 21.92 5.61 4.27
CA VAL A 164 21.19 5.76 5.54
C VAL A 164 21.17 4.42 6.27
N VAL A 165 21.46 4.43 7.57
CA VAL A 165 21.44 3.23 8.42
C VAL A 165 20.52 3.46 9.59
N LEU A 166 19.49 2.61 9.72
CA LEU A 166 18.59 2.55 10.86
C LEU A 166 18.99 1.37 11.75
N LYS A 167 19.38 1.68 12.98
CA LYS A 167 19.65 0.67 14.01
C LYS A 167 18.38 0.36 14.80
N PRO A 168 18.21 -0.87 15.31
CA PRO A 168 17.11 -1.18 16.22
C PRO A 168 17.12 -0.23 17.41
N ARG A 169 15.96 0.34 17.74
CA ARG A 169 15.77 1.24 18.88
C ARG A 169 14.39 1.04 19.48
N GLN A 170 14.29 1.06 20.80
CA GLN A 170 13.01 1.09 21.49
C GLN A 170 12.63 2.54 21.76
N GLY A 171 11.38 2.90 21.44
CA GLY A 171 10.77 4.17 21.80
C GLY A 171 9.48 3.95 22.58
N GLU A 172 8.95 4.99 23.20
CA GLU A 172 7.66 4.92 23.90
C GLU A 172 6.48 4.83 22.93
N LYS A 173 6.65 5.37 21.71
CA LYS A 173 5.66 5.36 20.64
C LYS A 173 6.11 4.49 19.46
N PRO A 174 5.16 3.96 18.65
CA PRO A 174 5.47 3.27 17.40
C PRO A 174 6.31 4.13 16.44
N GLU A 175 6.07 5.44 16.44
CA GLU A 175 6.77 6.46 15.64
C GLU A 175 8.24 6.64 16.02
N ASP A 176 8.64 6.15 17.20
CA ASP A 176 10.01 6.22 17.70
C ASP A 176 10.72 4.87 17.68
N THR A 177 9.99 3.79 17.37
CA THR A 177 10.49 2.42 17.51
C THR A 177 10.97 1.85 16.18
N VAL A 178 12.14 1.22 16.19
CA VAL A 178 12.66 0.42 15.08
C VAL A 178 12.91 -0.99 15.59
N THR A 179 12.19 -1.97 15.07
CA THR A 179 12.38 -3.39 15.38
C THR A 179 12.85 -4.15 14.15
N LEU A 180 13.69 -5.15 14.37
CA LEU A 180 14.27 -5.95 13.30
C LEU A 180 14.30 -7.41 13.74
N THR A 181 13.58 -8.27 13.03
CA THR A 181 13.63 -9.72 13.19
C THR A 181 14.43 -10.28 12.03
N VAL A 182 15.64 -10.77 12.30
CA VAL A 182 16.59 -11.23 11.28
C VAL A 182 16.88 -12.71 11.48
N HIS A 183 16.37 -13.54 10.56
CA HIS A 183 16.76 -14.95 10.45
C HIS A 183 18.07 -15.09 9.68
N GLU A 184 18.15 -14.45 8.52
CA GLU A 184 19.34 -14.41 7.64
C GLU A 184 19.51 -12.99 7.10
N PRO A 185 20.76 -12.48 6.94
CA PRO A 185 20.99 -11.21 6.29
C PRO A 185 20.52 -11.23 4.83
N VAL A 186 19.83 -10.17 4.40
CA VAL A 186 19.34 -10.03 3.02
C VAL A 186 19.81 -8.71 2.45
N SER A 187 20.23 -8.72 1.19
CA SER A 187 20.51 -7.51 0.40
C SER A 187 19.83 -7.66 -0.95
N ALA A 188 19.03 -6.67 -1.32
CA ALA A 188 18.31 -6.65 -2.59
C ALA A 188 18.17 -5.22 -3.11
N THR A 189 18.04 -5.13 -4.43
CA THR A 189 18.02 -3.86 -5.16
C THR A 189 16.63 -3.61 -5.72
N PHE A 190 16.12 -2.38 -5.62
CA PHE A 190 14.76 -2.03 -6.02
C PHE A 190 14.70 -0.73 -6.80
N ALA A 191 13.67 -0.58 -7.65
CA ALA A 191 13.36 0.67 -8.33
C ALA A 191 12.74 1.68 -7.34
N LEU A 192 13.50 2.73 -7.00
CA LEU A 192 13.15 3.70 -5.97
C LEU A 192 11.88 4.51 -6.31
N ARG A 193 11.58 4.66 -7.60
CA ARG A 193 10.34 5.32 -8.08
C ARG A 193 9.07 4.69 -7.47
N TYR A 194 9.02 3.37 -7.31
CA TYR A 194 7.86 2.70 -6.72
C TYR A 194 7.80 2.89 -5.21
N LEU A 195 8.93 2.81 -4.52
CA LEU A 195 8.99 3.00 -3.07
C LEU A 195 8.58 4.41 -2.66
N VAL A 196 8.93 5.44 -3.45
CA VAL A 196 8.42 6.80 -3.24
C VAL A 196 6.90 6.88 -3.33
N ASN A 197 6.27 6.10 -4.22
CA ASN A 197 4.80 6.04 -4.31
C ASN A 197 4.19 5.28 -3.13
N PHE A 198 4.77 4.16 -2.71
CA PHE A 198 4.28 3.38 -1.57
C PHE A 198 4.39 4.16 -0.26
N ALA A 199 5.47 4.94 -0.11
CA ALA A 199 5.69 5.78 1.04
C ALA A 199 4.67 6.93 1.19
N LYS A 200 3.82 7.19 0.20
CA LYS A 200 2.69 8.14 0.34
C LYS A 200 1.62 7.61 1.30
N ALA A 201 1.59 6.30 1.56
CA ALA A 201 0.71 5.67 2.55
C ALA A 201 1.08 5.97 4.01
N GLU A 202 2.17 6.71 4.25
CA GLU A 202 2.61 7.14 5.59
C GLU A 202 1.53 7.84 6.42
N LYS A 203 0.60 8.55 5.78
CA LYS A 203 -0.54 9.20 6.47
C LYS A 203 -1.55 8.22 7.07
N LEU A 204 -1.52 6.95 6.67
CA LEU A 204 -2.47 5.93 7.14
C LEU A 204 -2.06 5.37 8.50
N CYS A 205 -0.76 5.24 8.78
CA CYS A 205 -0.26 4.71 10.04
C CYS A 205 1.16 5.18 10.34
N GLY A 206 1.48 5.36 11.63
CA GLY A 206 2.79 5.86 12.08
C GLY A 206 3.96 4.87 11.94
N ALA A 207 3.70 3.62 11.58
CA ALA A 207 4.73 2.60 11.37
C ALA A 207 4.52 1.85 10.05
N VAL A 208 5.61 1.46 9.41
CA VAL A 208 5.63 0.60 8.22
C VAL A 208 6.40 -0.68 8.54
N GLU A 209 5.95 -1.80 7.98
CA GLU A 209 6.64 -3.08 8.04
C GLU A 209 7.24 -3.41 6.67
N LEU A 210 8.51 -3.80 6.65
CA LEU A 210 9.23 -4.23 5.47
C LEU A 210 9.59 -5.71 5.59
N GLY A 211 9.16 -6.51 4.63
CA GLY A 211 9.54 -7.91 4.51
C GLY A 211 10.58 -8.10 3.41
N LEU A 212 11.76 -8.62 3.75
CA LEU A 212 12.83 -8.94 2.82
C LEU A 212 13.16 -10.43 2.82
N GLY A 213 13.35 -10.99 1.64
CA GLY A 213 13.80 -12.37 1.44
C GLY A 213 14.70 -12.46 0.19
N PRO A 214 15.61 -13.44 0.12
CA PRO A 214 16.32 -13.74 -1.11
C PRO A 214 15.29 -14.17 -2.16
N ASP A 215 15.38 -13.59 -3.36
CA ASP A 215 14.51 -13.90 -4.51
C ASP A 215 13.00 -13.70 -4.26
N ALA A 216 12.63 -12.95 -3.21
CA ALA A 216 11.26 -12.60 -2.91
C ALA A 216 11.00 -11.10 -3.20
N PRO A 217 9.80 -10.72 -3.66
CA PRO A 217 9.37 -9.33 -3.70
C PRO A 217 9.46 -8.69 -2.32
N LEU A 218 9.94 -7.45 -2.26
CA LEU A 218 9.87 -6.64 -1.05
C LEU A 218 8.41 -6.40 -0.69
N LEU A 219 8.04 -6.78 0.54
CA LEU A 219 6.78 -6.38 1.14
C LEU A 219 6.95 -5.02 1.81
N VAL A 220 6.06 -4.08 1.52
CA VAL A 220 5.87 -2.85 2.29
C VAL A 220 4.43 -2.87 2.79
N LYS A 221 4.24 -3.00 4.10
CA LYS A 221 2.93 -3.15 4.73
C LYS A 221 2.63 -1.98 5.67
N TYR A 222 1.43 -1.46 5.54
CA TYR A 222 0.83 -0.43 6.39
C TYR A 222 -0.45 -1.00 7.00
N ASP A 223 -0.56 -1.03 8.33
CA ASP A 223 -1.79 -1.45 9.00
C ASP A 223 -2.79 -0.28 9.03
N LEU A 224 -4.08 -0.55 8.82
CA LEU A 224 -5.12 0.49 8.77
C LEU A 224 -5.73 0.68 10.16
N GLU A 225 -5.27 1.69 10.91
CA GLU A 225 -5.52 1.93 12.34
C GLU A 225 -5.05 0.80 13.26
N SER A 226 -5.43 -0.45 12.97
CA SER A 226 -5.03 -1.67 13.66
C SER A 226 -4.96 -2.83 12.66
N ALA A 227 -4.11 -3.81 12.92
CA ALA A 227 -3.95 -4.99 12.06
C ALA A 227 -5.26 -5.78 11.88
N ASP A 228 -6.17 -5.68 12.85
CA ASP A 228 -7.46 -6.38 12.85
C ASP A 228 -8.50 -5.72 11.94
N LYS A 229 -8.37 -4.42 11.66
CA LYS A 229 -9.27 -3.69 10.75
C LYS A 229 -8.87 -3.85 9.29
N GLY A 230 -7.57 -3.99 9.02
CA GLY A 230 -7.12 -4.11 7.65
C GLY A 230 -5.67 -3.73 7.46
N HIS A 231 -5.22 -3.82 6.21
CA HIS A 231 -3.88 -3.43 5.83
C HIS A 231 -3.81 -3.05 4.35
N MET A 232 -2.80 -2.26 4.03
CA MET A 232 -2.35 -1.99 2.68
C MET A 232 -0.96 -2.60 2.51
N GLN A 233 -0.83 -3.54 1.57
CA GLN A 233 0.41 -4.23 1.25
C GLN A 233 0.84 -3.86 -0.16
N PHE A 234 2.12 -3.56 -0.29
CA PHE A 234 2.77 -3.35 -1.58
C PHE A 234 3.84 -4.41 -1.75
N TYR A 235 3.89 -5.02 -2.93
CA TYR A 235 4.92 -5.97 -3.32
C TYR A 235 5.71 -5.38 -4.48
N LEU A 236 7.03 -5.39 -4.36
CA LEU A 236 7.93 -4.92 -5.41
C LEU A 236 8.97 -5.97 -5.72
N ALA A 237 8.97 -6.45 -6.96
CA ALA A 237 10.01 -7.36 -7.43
C ALA A 237 11.40 -6.70 -7.31
N PRO A 238 12.42 -7.42 -6.83
CA PRO A 238 13.79 -6.92 -6.86
C PRO A 238 14.26 -6.76 -8.31
N LYS A 239 15.17 -5.82 -8.53
CA LYS A 239 15.96 -5.77 -9.76
C LYS A 239 16.93 -6.95 -9.73
N ILE A 240 16.86 -7.77 -10.77
CA ILE A 240 17.85 -8.81 -11.03
C ILE A 240 18.95 -8.11 -11.84
N ASP A 241 20.16 -8.05 -11.28
CA ASP A 241 21.32 -7.65 -12.07
C ASP A 241 21.61 -8.79 -13.07
N GLU A 242 21.73 -8.48 -14.37
CA GLU A 242 22.20 -9.43 -15.39
C GLU A 242 23.65 -9.89 -15.13
#